data_AF-A0A319CWL2-F1
#
_entry.id   AF-A0A319CWL2-F1
#
_cell.length_a   1.000
_cell.length_b   1.000
_cell.length_c   1.000
_cell.angle_alpha   90.00
_cell.angle_beta   90.00
_cell.angle_gamma   90.00
#
_symmetry.space_group_name_H-M   'P 1'
#
loop_
_entity.id
_entity.type
_entity.pdbx_description
1 polymer ?
#
loop_
_entity_poly.entity_id
_entity_poly.type
_entity_poly.pdbx_seq_one_letter_code
_entity_poly.pdbx_strand_id
1 'polypeptide(L)'
;MTCEALVARFADPFGDLGQRSIILIHAAQHYMCFLQFDISDDHLLDFEIGSPRNFIHVTSTHWFDLSSRSRREQVVQNLSCITQWAIL
;
A
#
# COMPACT_ATOMS: atom_id res chain seq x y z
N MET A 1 -1.40 2.43 9.82
CA MET A 1 -1.06 2.25 8.40
C MET A 1 0.10 1.27 8.17
N THR A 2 1.30 1.48 8.76
CA THR A 2 2.45 0.57 8.56
C THR A 2 2.22 -0.82 9.14
N CYS A 3 1.56 -0.92 10.30
CA CYS A 3 1.25 -2.21 10.92
C CYS A 3 0.34 -3.06 10.02
N GLU A 4 -0.64 -2.44 9.36
CA GLU A 4 -1.58 -3.06 8.45
C GLU A 4 -0.87 -3.54 7.19
N ALA A 5 0.06 -2.75 6.66
CA ALA A 5 0.92 -3.17 5.55
C ALA A 5 1.82 -4.36 5.92
N LEU A 6 2.41 -4.34 7.12
CA LEU A 6 3.20 -5.46 7.64
C LEU A 6 2.34 -6.71 7.83
N VAL A 7 1.18 -6.60 8.46
CA VAL A 7 0.24 -7.72 8.64
C VAL A 7 -0.18 -8.30 7.29
N ALA A 8 -0.47 -7.45 6.29
CA ALA A 8 -0.79 -7.90 4.95
C ALA A 8 0.37 -8.68 4.30
N ARG A 9 1.63 -8.22 4.46
CA ARG A 9 2.82 -8.95 4.00
C ARG A 9 3.01 -10.28 4.73
N PHE A 10 2.82 -10.31 6.04
CA PHE A 10 2.92 -11.55 6.82
C PHE A 10 1.80 -12.55 6.50
N ALA A 11 0.62 -12.07 6.08
CA ALA A 11 -0.51 -12.91 5.71
C ALA A 11 -0.42 -13.53 4.31
N ASP A 12 0.50 -13.04 3.45
CA ASP A 12 0.82 -13.62 2.14
C ASP A 12 2.29 -14.10 2.06
N PRO A 13 2.67 -15.16 2.80
CA PRO A 13 4.04 -15.66 2.85
C PRO A 13 4.45 -16.43 1.58
N PHE A 14 3.49 -16.86 0.76
CA PHE A 14 3.74 -17.64 -0.46
C PHE A 14 3.78 -16.77 -1.72
N GLY A 15 3.47 -15.48 -1.61
CA GLY A 15 3.66 -14.50 -2.67
C GLY A 15 2.65 -14.65 -3.81
N ASP A 16 1.41 -15.06 -3.50
CA ASP A 16 0.34 -15.06 -4.50
C ASP A 16 0.05 -13.63 -4.99
N LEU A 17 0.39 -12.60 -4.21
CA LEU A 17 0.36 -11.19 -4.64
C LEU A 17 1.57 -10.78 -5.49
N GLY A 18 2.53 -11.70 -5.74
CA GLY A 18 3.63 -11.58 -6.69
C GLY A 18 4.64 -10.45 -6.47
N GLN A 19 4.34 -9.49 -5.60
CA GLN A 19 5.09 -8.25 -5.46
C GLN A 19 5.30 -7.91 -3.98
N ARG A 20 6.54 -7.52 -3.65
CA ARG A 20 6.97 -6.99 -2.35
C ARG A 20 6.32 -5.65 -1.98
N SER A 21 5.33 -5.22 -2.76
CA SER A 21 4.69 -3.92 -2.69
C SER A 21 3.23 -4.07 -2.25
N ILE A 22 2.86 -3.42 -1.16
CA ILE A 22 1.47 -3.35 -0.68
C ILE A 22 0.90 -1.97 -0.97
N ILE A 23 -0.22 -1.92 -1.68
CA ILE A 23 -0.99 -0.68 -1.84
C ILE A 23 -2.08 -0.63 -0.76
N LEU A 24 -2.01 0.37 0.11
CA LEU A 24 -2.99 0.67 1.13
C LEU A 24 -3.79 1.91 0.72
N ILE A 25 -5.13 1.76 0.64
CA ILE A 25 -6.05 2.86 0.39
C ILE A 25 -6.42 3.51 1.73
N HIS A 26 -5.90 4.70 2.02
CA HIS A 26 -6.29 5.46 3.21
C HIS A 26 -7.52 6.30 2.91
N ALA A 27 -8.66 6.01 3.55
CA ALA A 27 -9.81 6.91 3.58
C ALA A 27 -9.94 7.53 4.98
N ALA A 28 -10.16 8.84 5.05
CA ALA A 28 -10.38 9.59 6.29
C ALA A 28 -11.40 10.71 6.05
N GLN A 29 -12.62 10.54 6.58
CA GLN A 29 -13.75 11.44 6.31
C GLN A 29 -14.00 11.61 4.80
N HIS A 30 -13.89 12.84 4.28
CA HIS A 30 -14.02 13.16 2.86
C HIS A 30 -12.68 13.24 2.14
N TYR A 31 -11.58 12.75 2.72
CA TYR A 31 -10.29 12.67 2.06
C TYR A 31 -9.85 11.23 1.84
N MET A 32 -9.10 11.00 0.76
CA MET A 32 -8.49 9.71 0.47
C MET A 32 -7.05 9.89 -0.03
N CYS A 33 -6.15 8.97 0.28
CA CYS A 33 -4.87 8.84 -0.43
C CYS A 33 -4.52 7.36 -0.61
N PHE A 34 -3.55 7.12 -1.48
CA PHE A 34 -2.96 5.80 -1.73
C PHE A 34 -1.53 5.80 -1.22
N LEU A 35 -1.19 4.79 -0.44
CA LEU A 35 0.14 4.52 0.07
C LEU A 35 0.66 3.23 -0.53
N GLN A 36 1.85 3.26 -1.13
CA GLN A 36 2.56 2.08 -1.60
C GLN A 36 3.70 1.80 -0.63
N PHE A 37 3.70 0.61 -0.04
CA PHE A 37 4.72 0.12 0.89
C PHE A 37 5.57 -0.95 0.19
N ASP A 38 6.86 -0.68 0.03
CA ASP A 38 7.80 -1.66 -0.48
C ASP A 38 8.52 -2.30 0.72
N ILE A 39 8.14 -3.54 1.04
CA ILE A 39 8.60 -4.29 2.21
C ILE A 39 9.37 -5.52 1.70
N SER A 40 10.69 -5.47 1.80
CA SER A 40 11.56 -6.57 1.41
C SER A 40 11.47 -7.75 2.38
N ASP A 41 11.79 -8.94 1.89
CA ASP A 41 11.82 -10.15 2.72
C ASP A 41 12.91 -10.05 3.81
N ASP A 42 14.04 -9.42 3.49
CA ASP A 42 15.11 -9.12 4.45
C ASP A 42 14.62 -8.24 5.60
N HIS A 43 13.72 -7.28 5.33
CA HIS A 43 13.12 -6.46 6.39
C HIS A 43 12.28 -7.32 7.34
N LEU A 44 11.52 -8.29 6.81
CA LEU A 44 10.70 -9.19 7.63
C LEU A 44 11.57 -10.12 8.49
N LEU A 45 12.67 -10.64 7.94
CA LEU A 45 13.63 -11.48 8.68
C LEU A 45 14.29 -10.70 9.82
N ASP A 46 14.77 -9.49 9.57
CA ASP A 46 15.41 -8.67 10.61
C ASP A 46 14.41 -8.16 11.65
N PHE A 47 13.13 -8.02 11.27
CA PHE A 47 12.06 -7.59 12.17
C PHE A 47 11.87 -8.58 13.32
N GLU A 48 11.91 -9.89 13.06
CA GLU A 48 11.83 -10.93 14.11
C GLU A 48 13.01 -10.89 15.09
N ILE A 49 14.19 -10.47 14.59
CA ILE A 49 15.42 -10.38 15.39
C ILE A 49 15.46 -9.06 16.20
N GLY A 50 14.54 -8.13 15.95
CA GLY A 50 14.45 -6.84 16.65
C GLY A 50 15.51 -5.83 16.23
N SER A 51 16.16 -6.03 15.08
CA SER A 51 17.21 -5.13 14.56
C SER A 51 17.07 -4.95 13.03
N PRO A 52 15.98 -4.32 12.54
CA PRO A 52 15.78 -4.07 11.11
C PRO A 52 16.93 -3.25 10.53
N ARG A 53 17.69 -3.84 9.59
CA ARG A 53 18.79 -3.15 8.89
C ARG A 53 18.30 -2.40 7.66
N ASN A 54 17.17 -2.84 7.13
CA ASN A 54 16.51 -2.26 5.96
C ASN A 54 15.32 -1.39 6.36
N PHE A 55 15.09 -0.30 5.64
CA PHE A 55 13.92 0.56 5.84
C PHE A 55 12.74 0.08 4.98
N ILE A 56 11.53 0.30 5.47
CA ILE A 56 10.32 0.20 4.65
C ILE A 56 10.21 1.50 3.85
N HIS A 57 10.22 1.38 2.52
CA HIS A 57 9.99 2.53 1.65
C HIS A 57 8.50 2.74 1.46
N VAL A 58 8.04 3.98 1.65
CA VAL A 58 6.62 4.33 1.52
C VAL A 58 6.47 5.50 0.55
N THR A 59 5.73 5.27 -0.53
CA THR A 59 5.34 6.32 -1.47
C THR A 59 3.88 6.69 -1.24
N SER A 60 3.59 7.98 -1.15
CA SER A 60 2.22 8.48 -0.99
C SER A 60 1.83 9.33 -2.19
N THR A 61 0.59 9.13 -2.64
CA THR A 61 -0.10 10.15 -3.43
C THR A 61 -0.47 11.35 -2.55
N HIS A 62 -0.83 12.48 -3.17
CA HIS A 62 -1.49 13.55 -2.44
C HIS A 62 -2.87 13.11 -1.94
N TRP A 63 -3.38 13.80 -0.92
CA TRP A 63 -4.75 13.62 -0.47
C TRP A 63 -5.74 14.16 -1.51
N PHE A 64 -6.69 13.32 -1.90
CA PHE A 64 -7.82 13.62 -2.76
C PHE A 64 -9.01 14.03 -1.90
N ASP A 65 -9.51 15.25 -2.12
CA ASP A 65 -10.76 15.71 -1.52
C ASP A 65 -11.97 15.13 -2.26
N LEU A 66 -12.65 14.16 -1.66
CA LEU A 66 -13.79 13.47 -2.23
C LEU A 66 -15.05 14.35 -2.33
N SER A 67 -15.08 15.55 -1.72
CA SER A 67 -16.14 16.52 -1.99
C SER A 67 -16.04 17.08 -3.42
N SER A 68 -14.83 17.13 -3.98
CA SER A 68 -14.57 17.57 -5.35
C SER A 68 -14.81 16.45 -6.37
N ARG A 69 -15.62 16.73 -7.39
CA ARG A 69 -15.90 15.78 -8.48
C ARG A 69 -14.63 15.35 -9.22
N SER A 70 -13.75 16.31 -9.57
CA SER A 70 -12.52 16.00 -10.32
C SER A 70 -11.57 15.11 -9.51
N ARG A 71 -11.54 15.29 -8.19
CA ARG A 71 -10.73 14.44 -7.30
C ARG A 71 -11.33 13.03 -7.16
N ARG A 72 -12.67 12.90 -7.11
CA ARG A 72 -13.32 11.59 -7.17
C ARG A 72 -13.02 10.85 -8.48
N GLU A 73 -13.03 11.55 -9.61
CA GLU A 73 -12.67 10.98 -10.92
C GLU A 73 -11.23 10.44 -10.91
N GLN A 74 -10.27 11.20 -10.34
CA GLN A 74 -8.89 10.72 -10.16
C GLN A 74 -8.79 9.48 -9.27
N VAL A 75 -9.54 9.45 -8.17
CA VAL A 75 -9.59 8.28 -7.27
C VAL A 75 -10.13 7.04 -8.00
N VAL A 76 -11.22 7.17 -8.76
CA VAL A 76 -11.78 6.07 -9.56
C VAL A 76 -10.77 5.58 -10.60
N GLN A 77 -10.03 6.49 -11.23
CA GLN A 77 -8.98 6.13 -12.18
C GLN A 77 -7.87 5.32 -11.50
N ASN A 78 -7.36 5.76 -10.35
CA ASN A 78 -6.34 5.03 -9.59
C ASN A 78 -6.84 3.63 -9.20
N LEU A 79 -8.07 3.52 -8.68
CA LEU A 79 -8.68 2.23 -8.34
C LEU A 79 -8.78 1.30 -9.55
N SER A 80 -9.19 1.85 -10.69
CA SER A 80 -9.32 1.10 -11.95
C SER A 80 -7.96 0.57 -12.43
N CYS A 81 -6.90 1.37 -12.31
CA CYS A 81 -5.54 0.91 -12.63
C CYS A 81 -5.06 -0.19 -11.68
N ILE A 82 -5.36 -0.09 -10.38
CA ILE A 82 -5.00 -1.12 -9.38
C ILE A 82 -5.74 -2.42 -9.67
N THR A 83 -7.05 -2.38 -9.91
CA THR A 83 -7.83 -3.60 -10.21
C THR A 83 -7.40 -4.23 -11.52
N GLN A 84 -7.09 -3.42 -12.54
CA GLN A 84 -6.57 -3.94 -13.81
C GLN A 84 -5.19 -4.57 -13.65
N TRP A 85 -4.30 -3.97 -12.86
CA TRP A 85 -2.99 -4.57 -12.53
C TRP A 85 -3.14 -5.90 -11.79
N ALA A 86 -4.06 -6.01 -10.84
CA ALA A 86 -4.24 -7.22 -10.03
C ALA A 86 -4.88 -8.41 -10.76
N ILE A 87 -5.47 -8.20 -11.94
CA ILE A 87 -6.11 -9.25 -12.76
C ILE A 87 -5.14 -9.80 -13.82
N LEU A 88 -4.02 -9.12 -14.08
CA LEU A 88 -2.98 -9.52 -15.03
C LEU A 88 -1.93 -10.41 -14.36
#